data_AF-A0A1C6DB16-F1
#
_entry.id   AF-A0A1C6DB16-F1
#
_cell.length_a   1.000
_cell.length_b   1.000
_cell.length_c   1.000
_cell.angle_alpha   90.00
_cell.angle_beta   90.00
_cell.angle_gamma   90.00
#
_symmetry.space_group_name_H-M   'P 1'
#
loop_
_entity.id
_entity.type
_entity.pdbx_description
1 polymer ?
#
loop_
_entity_poly.entity_id
_entity_poly.type
_entity_poly.pdbx_seq_one_letter_code
_entity_poly.pdbx_strand_id
1 'polypeptide(L)'
;MAEFEAITTQEAFDNAIKARLDRNTDTVKKQFEGYISPDDFKTKTADLNGKITDLTGKLAEKDTAIADLTAKNKAYETSSVKMRIAHENGIPYELANKLSGDTEEAIKKDAETFAKFIGKKQTAPLGHAEHNHADGKNAAYKSLLAGLIK
;
A
#
# COMPACT_ATOMS: atom_id res chain seq x y z
N MET A 1 -28.85 -74.44 -11.44
CA MET A 1 -28.98 -74.17 -9.99
C MET A 1 -28.11 -75.20 -9.30
N ALA A 2 -27.26 -74.79 -8.37
CA ALA A 2 -26.50 -75.77 -7.58
C ALA A 2 -27.49 -76.58 -6.72
N GLU A 3 -27.35 -77.90 -6.67
CA GLU A 3 -28.14 -78.74 -5.78
C GLU A 3 -27.80 -78.42 -4.31
N PHE A 4 -28.79 -78.54 -3.43
CA PHE A 4 -28.59 -78.30 -2.00
C PHE A 4 -27.89 -79.50 -1.37
N GLU A 5 -26.72 -79.27 -0.79
CA GLU A 5 -26.03 -80.25 0.05
C GLU A 5 -26.24 -79.93 1.53
N ALA A 6 -26.69 -80.93 2.30
CA ALA A 6 -26.89 -80.79 3.74
C ALA A 6 -25.53 -80.75 4.46
N ILE A 7 -25.35 -79.76 5.33
CA ILE A 7 -24.18 -79.67 6.20
C ILE A 7 -24.35 -80.68 7.34
N THR A 8 -23.45 -81.65 7.44
CA THR A 8 -23.51 -82.75 8.42
C THR A 8 -22.43 -82.67 9.51
N THR A 9 -21.48 -81.72 9.39
CA THR A 9 -20.39 -81.54 10.35
C THR A 9 -20.31 -80.09 10.84
N GLN A 10 -19.83 -79.91 12.08
CA GLN A 10 -19.61 -78.58 12.65
C GLN A 10 -18.57 -77.78 11.85
N GLU A 11 -17.50 -78.44 11.39
CA GLU A 11 -16.45 -77.82 10.59
C GLU A 11 -17.00 -77.26 9.26
N ALA A 12 -17.86 -78.02 8.57
CA ALA A 12 -18.50 -77.55 7.35
C ALA A 12 -19.47 -76.39 7.61
N PHE A 13 -20.15 -76.38 8.76
CA PHE A 13 -20.98 -75.25 9.19
C PHE A 13 -20.14 -74.00 9.45
N ASP A 14 -19.08 -74.10 10.25
CA ASP A 14 -18.21 -72.97 10.60
C ASP A 14 -17.55 -72.37 9.35
N ASN A 15 -17.11 -73.21 8.41
CA ASN A 15 -16.55 -72.78 7.14
C ASN A 15 -17.58 -72.04 6.27
N ALA A 16 -18.82 -72.52 6.20
CA ALA A 16 -19.88 -71.86 5.45
C ALA A 16 -20.25 -70.48 6.05
N ILE A 17 -20.28 -70.38 7.37
CA ILE A 17 -20.53 -69.12 8.10
C ILE A 17 -19.38 -68.14 7.88
N LYS A 18 -18.13 -68.60 8.00
CA LYS A 18 -16.95 -67.79 7.73
C LYS A 18 -16.94 -67.24 6.30
N ALA A 19 -17.18 -68.08 5.30
CA ALA A 19 -17.26 -67.65 3.89
C ALA A 19 -18.40 -66.65 3.64
N ARG A 20 -19.48 -66.70 4.42
CA ARG A 20 -20.57 -65.71 4.35
C ARG A 20 -20.19 -64.39 5.04
N LEU A 21 -19.54 -64.45 6.19
CA LEU A 21 -19.03 -63.29 6.91
C LEU A 21 -17.96 -62.56 6.10
N ASP A 22 -17.04 -63.29 5.47
CA ASP A 22 -15.99 -62.72 4.62
C ASP A 22 -16.60 -61.99 3.42
N ARG A 23 -17.52 -62.63 2.68
CA ARG A 23 -18.24 -61.96 1.59
C ARG A 23 -19.01 -60.73 2.03
N ASN A 24 -19.68 -60.78 3.19
CA ASN A 24 -20.40 -59.63 3.73
C ASN A 24 -19.42 -58.50 4.09
N THR A 25 -18.32 -58.84 4.76
CA THR A 25 -17.27 -57.89 5.16
C THR A 25 -16.67 -57.22 3.93
N ASP A 26 -16.33 -57.97 2.89
CA ASP A 26 -15.76 -57.43 1.67
C ASP A 26 -16.77 -56.56 0.92
N THR A 27 -18.04 -56.97 0.86
CA THR A 27 -19.12 -56.17 0.24
C THR A 27 -19.28 -54.84 0.97
N VAL A 28 -19.32 -54.86 2.31
CA VAL A 28 -19.44 -53.64 3.13
C VAL A 28 -18.21 -52.76 2.98
N LYS A 29 -17.00 -53.31 3.05
CA LYS A 29 -15.76 -52.55 2.84
C LYS A 29 -15.76 -51.85 1.49
N LYS A 30 -16.18 -52.56 0.43
CA LYS A 30 -16.27 -52.02 -0.92
C LYS A 30 -17.32 -50.91 -1.05
N GLN A 31 -18.41 -50.97 -0.31
CA GLN A 31 -19.43 -49.89 -0.28
C GLN A 31 -18.88 -48.58 0.29
N PHE A 32 -17.94 -48.66 1.24
CA PHE A 32 -17.32 -47.49 1.88
C PHE A 32 -15.95 -47.16 1.31
N GLU A 33 -15.50 -47.84 0.26
CA GLU A 33 -14.25 -47.54 -0.42
C GLU A 33 -14.33 -46.13 -1.04
N GLY A 34 -13.38 -45.27 -0.66
CA GLY A 34 -13.35 -43.87 -1.08
C GLY A 34 -14.15 -42.90 -0.19
N TYR A 35 -14.88 -43.39 0.81
CA TYR A 35 -15.47 -42.52 1.83
C TYR A 35 -14.46 -42.20 2.92
N ILE A 36 -14.52 -40.97 3.42
CA ILE A 36 -13.76 -40.52 4.59
C ILE A 36 -14.53 -40.86 5.86
N SER A 37 -13.82 -41.21 6.93
CA SER A 37 -14.47 -41.47 8.22
C SER A 37 -15.10 -40.19 8.77
N PRO A 38 -16.15 -40.28 9.61
CA PRO A 38 -16.73 -39.09 10.26
C PRO A 38 -15.70 -38.29 11.09
N ASP A 39 -14.75 -38.96 11.73
CA ASP A 39 -13.70 -38.33 12.52
C ASP A 39 -12.68 -37.59 11.64
N ASP A 40 -12.25 -38.21 10.54
CA ASP A 40 -11.37 -37.57 9.55
C ASP A 40 -12.07 -36.38 8.87
N PHE A 41 -13.38 -36.49 8.61
CA PHE A 41 -14.17 -35.39 8.08
C PHE A 41 -14.25 -34.23 9.07
N LYS A 42 -14.47 -34.51 10.36
CA LYS A 42 -14.53 -33.51 11.42
C LYS A 42 -13.20 -32.78 11.60
N THR A 43 -12.10 -33.52 11.63
CA THR A 43 -10.75 -32.94 11.76
C THR A 43 -10.40 -32.07 10.55
N LYS A 44 -10.66 -32.57 9.34
CA LYS A 44 -10.39 -31.82 8.09
C LYS A 44 -11.25 -30.56 7.98
N THR A 45 -12.50 -30.62 8.41
CA THR A 45 -13.40 -29.45 8.45
C THR A 45 -12.90 -28.41 9.46
N ALA A 46 -12.43 -28.84 10.64
CA ALA A 46 -11.85 -27.94 11.63
C ALA A 46 -10.57 -27.26 11.12
N ASP A 47 -9.66 -28.00 10.48
CA ASP A 47 -8.45 -27.46 9.86
C ASP A 47 -8.77 -26.45 8.75
N LEU A 48 -9.70 -26.80 7.85
CA LEU A 48 -10.15 -25.90 6.78
C LEU A 48 -10.78 -24.62 7.34
N ASN A 49 -11.63 -24.74 8.36
CA ASN A 49 -12.22 -23.57 9.01
C ASN A 49 -11.16 -22.69 9.67
N GLY A 50 -10.17 -23.28 10.34
CA GLY A 50 -9.04 -22.54 10.92
C GLY A 50 -8.26 -21.76 9.86
N LYS A 51 -7.96 -22.39 8.72
CA LYS A 51 -7.31 -21.74 7.58
C LYS A 51 -8.15 -20.62 6.98
N ILE A 52 -9.47 -20.82 6.86
CA ILE A 52 -10.39 -19.77 6.39
C ILE A 52 -10.34 -18.57 7.34
N THR A 53 -10.45 -18.78 8.65
CA THR A 53 -10.40 -17.70 9.64
C THR A 53 -9.07 -16.92 9.57
N ASP A 54 -7.94 -17.62 9.50
CA ASP A 54 -6.61 -16.98 9.37
C ASP A 54 -6.47 -16.17 8.07
N LEU A 55 -6.90 -16.74 6.94
CA LEU A 55 -6.87 -16.05 5.64
C LEU A 55 -7.79 -14.84 5.61
N THR A 56 -8.99 -14.92 6.18
CA THR A 56 -9.91 -13.79 6.29
C THR A 56 -9.33 -12.69 7.17
N GLY A 57 -8.67 -13.02 8.29
CA GLY A 57 -7.97 -12.05 9.13
C GLY A 57 -6.87 -11.31 8.37
N LYS A 58 -5.98 -12.06 7.69
CA LYS A 58 -4.89 -11.49 6.88
C LYS A 58 -5.40 -10.62 5.73
N LEU A 59 -6.55 -10.97 5.14
CA LEU A 59 -7.17 -10.17 4.09
C LEU A 59 -7.65 -8.82 4.64
N ALA A 60 -8.33 -8.81 5.78
CA ALA A 60 -8.79 -7.57 6.42
C ALA A 60 -7.64 -6.64 6.84
N GLU A 61 -6.54 -7.20 7.33
CA GLU A 61 -5.31 -6.45 7.63
C GLU A 61 -4.73 -5.81 6.37
N LYS A 62 -4.67 -6.54 5.26
CA LYS A 62 -4.19 -6.04 3.97
C LYS A 62 -5.09 -4.96 3.40
N ASP A 63 -6.41 -5.11 3.47
CA ASP A 63 -7.35 -4.09 3.01
C ASP A 63 -7.18 -2.78 3.77
N THR A 64 -7.00 -2.87 5.09
CA THR A 64 -6.69 -1.71 5.95
C THR A 64 -5.37 -1.05 5.53
N ALA A 65 -4.31 -1.84 5.34
CA ALA A 65 -3.01 -1.32 4.92
C ALA A 65 -3.06 -0.66 3.53
N ILE A 66 -3.84 -1.22 2.59
CA ILE A 66 -4.05 -0.65 1.26
C ILE A 66 -4.79 0.68 1.36
N ALA A 67 -5.85 0.77 2.17
CA ALA A 67 -6.58 2.00 2.38
C ALA A 67 -5.67 3.11 2.94
N ASP A 68 -4.86 2.79 3.96
CA ASP A 68 -3.92 3.73 4.56
C ASP A 68 -2.84 4.20 3.58
N LEU A 69 -2.25 3.27 2.82
CA LEU A 69 -1.24 3.61 1.82
C LEU A 69 -1.83 4.44 0.68
N THR A 70 -3.05 4.14 0.24
CA THR A 70 -3.76 4.89 -0.78
C THR A 70 -4.06 6.32 -0.32
N ALA A 71 -4.49 6.48 0.94
CA ALA A 71 -4.71 7.80 1.53
C ALA A 71 -3.41 8.62 1.64
N LYS A 72 -2.31 7.99 2.07
CA LYS A 72 -0.98 8.64 2.11
C LYS A 72 -0.48 9.04 0.74
N ASN A 73 -0.59 8.16 -0.25
CA ASN A 73 -0.20 8.46 -1.63
C ASN A 73 -1.00 9.64 -2.18
N LYS A 74 -2.33 9.65 -2.02
CA LYS A 74 -3.16 10.77 -2.43
C LYS A 74 -2.73 12.07 -1.74
N ALA A 75 -2.44 12.04 -0.44
CA ALA A 75 -1.98 13.22 0.29
C ALA A 75 -0.63 13.75 -0.23
N TYR A 76 0.32 12.86 -0.54
CA TYR A 76 1.61 13.25 -1.12
C TYR A 76 1.48 13.78 -2.54
N GLU A 77 0.65 13.16 -3.38
CA GLU A 77 0.34 13.63 -4.74
C GLU A 77 -0.28 15.03 -4.70
N THR A 78 -1.31 15.22 -3.88
CA THR A 78 -1.95 16.52 -3.69
C THR A 78 -0.96 17.57 -3.17
N SER A 79 -0.10 17.22 -2.19
CA SER A 79 0.92 18.14 -1.68
C SER A 79 1.91 18.54 -2.78
N SER A 80 2.40 17.58 -3.58
CA SER A 80 3.29 17.84 -4.70
C SER A 80 2.66 18.78 -5.74
N VAL A 81 1.40 18.55 -6.10
CA VAL A 81 0.64 19.42 -7.01
C VAL A 81 0.48 20.83 -6.44
N LYS A 82 0.13 20.96 -5.15
CA LYS A 82 0.05 22.27 -4.46
C LYS A 82 1.39 23.01 -4.49
N MET A 83 2.50 22.32 -4.25
CA MET A 83 3.84 22.91 -4.28
C MET A 83 4.20 23.42 -5.67
N ARG A 84 3.93 22.63 -6.71
CA ARG A 84 4.15 23.03 -8.10
C ARG A 84 3.31 24.24 -8.48
N ILE A 85 2.01 24.21 -8.21
CA ILE A 85 1.10 25.32 -8.53
C ILE A 85 1.45 26.58 -7.75
N ALA A 86 1.81 26.45 -6.46
CA ALA A 86 2.26 27.57 -5.65
C ALA A 86 3.49 28.25 -6.29
N HIS A 87 4.48 27.46 -6.71
CA HIS A 87 5.65 27.97 -7.41
C HIS A 87 5.28 28.67 -8.73
N GLU A 88 4.41 28.07 -9.55
CA GLU A 88 3.91 28.65 -10.81
C GLU A 88 3.21 30.00 -10.59
N ASN A 89 2.53 30.18 -9.46
CA ASN A 89 1.78 31.40 -9.12
C ASN A 89 2.57 32.37 -8.22
N GLY A 90 3.85 32.14 -7.99
CA GLY A 90 4.71 33.01 -7.17
C GLY A 90 4.35 33.02 -5.67
N ILE A 91 3.65 31.99 -5.21
CA ILE A 91 3.29 31.81 -3.80
C ILE A 91 4.51 31.20 -3.08
N PRO A 92 4.95 31.77 -1.95
CA PRO A 92 6.03 31.20 -1.15
C PRO A 92 5.76 29.73 -0.78
N TYR A 93 6.81 28.91 -0.83
CA TYR A 93 6.75 27.46 -0.53
C TYR A 93 6.03 27.15 0.80
N GLU A 94 6.32 27.93 1.85
CA GLU A 94 5.69 27.82 3.18
C GLU A 94 4.15 27.95 3.16
N LEU A 95 3.61 28.61 2.13
CA LEU A 95 2.18 28.86 1.97
C LEU A 95 1.52 27.92 0.96
N ALA A 96 2.28 27.08 0.24
CA ALA A 96 1.72 26.14 -0.72
C ALA A 96 0.73 25.15 -0.07
N ASN A 97 1.00 24.72 1.16
CA ASN A 97 0.10 23.86 1.92
C ASN A 97 -1.24 24.53 2.31
N LYS A 98 -1.36 25.86 2.16
CA LYS A 98 -2.62 26.60 2.39
C LYS A 98 -3.55 26.58 1.18
N LEU A 99 -3.05 26.19 0.00
CA LEU A 99 -3.88 26.02 -1.18
C LEU A 99 -4.91 24.91 -0.94
N SER A 100 -6.13 25.15 -1.38
CA SER A 100 -7.29 24.27 -1.20
C SER A 100 -7.73 23.66 -2.54
N GLY A 101 -8.27 22.45 -2.48
CA GLY A 101 -8.77 21.73 -3.67
C GLY A 101 -8.29 20.29 -3.73
N ASP A 102 -9.15 19.43 -4.31
CA ASP A 102 -8.90 18.00 -4.50
C ASP A 102 -8.45 17.65 -5.93
N THR A 103 -8.66 18.54 -6.89
CA THR A 103 -8.18 18.41 -8.28
C THR A 103 -7.20 19.52 -8.63
N GLU A 104 -6.40 19.30 -9.66
CA GLU A 104 -5.40 20.27 -10.13
C GLU A 104 -6.04 21.61 -10.51
N GLU A 105 -7.19 21.58 -11.19
CA GLU A 105 -7.91 22.78 -11.62
C GLU A 105 -8.45 23.59 -10.44
N ALA A 106 -8.95 22.90 -9.41
CA ALA A 106 -9.43 23.54 -8.19
C ALA A 106 -8.28 24.22 -7.45
N ILE A 107 -7.14 23.52 -7.30
CA ILE A 107 -5.93 24.06 -6.66
C ILE A 107 -5.38 25.25 -7.46
N LYS A 108 -5.42 25.19 -8.79
CA LYS A 108 -4.97 26.29 -9.65
C LYS A 108 -5.83 27.54 -9.49
N LYS A 109 -7.15 27.38 -9.50
CA LYS A 109 -8.08 28.51 -9.31
C LYS A 109 -7.94 29.13 -7.92
N ASP A 110 -7.73 28.31 -6.90
CA ASP A 110 -7.47 28.78 -5.54
C ASP A 110 -6.15 29.55 -5.48
N ALA A 111 -5.08 29.03 -6.09
CA ALA A 111 -3.78 29.68 -6.16
C ALA A 111 -3.82 31.03 -6.89
N GLU A 112 -4.51 31.12 -8.02
CA GLU A 112 -4.71 32.39 -8.76
C GLU A 112 -5.43 33.44 -7.91
N THR A 113 -6.37 33.00 -7.06
CA THR A 113 -7.10 33.89 -6.15
C THR A 113 -6.22 34.28 -4.97
N PHE A 114 -5.55 33.31 -4.36
CA PHE A 114 -4.69 33.49 -3.20
C PHE A 114 -3.47 34.37 -3.49
N ALA A 115 -2.87 34.22 -4.68
CA ALA A 115 -1.76 35.04 -5.14
C ALA A 115 -2.11 36.54 -5.22
N LYS A 116 -3.38 36.92 -5.41
CA LYS A 116 -3.80 38.33 -5.40
C LYS A 116 -3.68 38.98 -4.02
N PHE A 117 -3.74 38.18 -2.95
CA PHE A 117 -3.63 38.65 -1.57
C PHE A 117 -2.19 38.62 -1.05
N ILE A 118 -1.33 37.79 -1.65
CA ILE A 118 0.09 37.76 -1.34
C ILE A 118 0.75 38.93 -2.07
N GLY A 119 1.03 40.00 -1.34
CA GLY A 119 1.79 41.14 -1.85
C GLY A 119 3.09 40.67 -2.52
N LYS A 120 3.43 41.24 -3.67
CA LYS A 120 4.69 40.93 -4.36
C LYS A 120 5.84 41.08 -3.38
N LYS A 121 6.68 40.04 -3.28
CA LYS A 121 7.90 40.08 -2.45
C LYS A 121 8.68 41.34 -2.84
N GLN A 122 8.75 42.30 -1.92
CA GLN A 122 9.50 43.53 -2.14
C GLN A 122 10.97 43.10 -2.27
N THR A 123 11.48 43.08 -3.50
CA THR A 123 12.90 42.83 -3.73
C THR A 123 13.63 43.99 -3.09
N ALA A 124 14.44 43.71 -2.07
CA ALA A 124 15.34 44.71 -1.52
C ALA A 124 16.12 45.33 -2.68
N PRO A 125 16.23 46.67 -2.77
CA PRO A 125 17.02 47.30 -3.81
C PRO A 125 18.41 46.67 -3.80
N LEU A 126 18.89 46.25 -4.98
CA LEU A 126 20.25 45.75 -5.12
C LEU A 126 21.17 46.84 -4.57
N GLY A 127 22.00 46.48 -3.58
CA GLY A 127 22.98 47.40 -3.03
C GLY A 127 23.80 47.97 -4.18
N HIS A 128 23.80 49.30 -4.31
CA HIS A 128 24.64 49.96 -5.30
C HIS A 128 26.10 49.71 -4.91
N ALA A 129 26.85 48.99 -5.76
CA ALA A 129 28.29 48.84 -5.62
C ALA A 129 29.06 50.12 -6.04
N GLU A 130 28.39 51.27 -6.04
CA GLU A 130 28.99 52.57 -6.28
C GLU A 130 29.09 53.38 -4.98
N HIS A 131 29.72 52.79 -3.97
CA HIS A 131 30.72 53.59 -3.29
C HIS A 131 32.02 53.37 -4.04
N ASN A 132 32.30 54.26 -5.00
CA ASN A 132 33.66 54.64 -5.28
C ASN A 132 34.23 55.18 -3.96
N HIS A 133 34.63 54.28 -3.05
CA HIS A 133 35.58 54.58 -2.00
C HIS A 133 36.91 54.82 -2.72
N ALA A 134 37.01 55.96 -3.39
CA ALA A 134 38.28 56.63 -3.50
C ALA A 134 38.63 56.95 -2.04
N ASP A 135 39.35 56.02 -1.43
CA ASP A 135 40.01 56.18 -0.14
C ASP A 135 40.50 57.63 -0.11
N GLY A 136 40.06 58.45 0.85
CA GLY A 136 40.25 59.92 0.76
C GLY A 136 41.74 60.30 0.56
N LYS A 137 42.64 59.39 0.95
CA LYS A 137 44.08 59.42 0.66
C LYS A 137 44.40 59.26 -0.83
N ASN A 138 43.83 58.27 -1.52
CA ASN A 138 44.04 58.05 -2.96
C ASN A 138 43.42 59.16 -3.82
N ALA A 139 42.30 59.75 -3.40
CA ALA A 139 41.74 60.94 -4.04
C ALA A 139 42.72 62.12 -3.95
N ALA A 140 43.28 62.36 -2.76
CA ALA A 140 44.26 63.43 -2.53
C ALA A 140 45.57 63.23 -3.31
N TYR A 141 46.09 61.98 -3.38
CA TYR A 141 47.28 61.68 -4.17
C TYR A 141 47.07 61.89 -5.68
N LYS A 142 45.89 61.56 -6.22
CA LYS A 142 45.55 61.85 -7.62
C LYS A 142 45.55 63.35 -7.91
N SER A 143 45.02 64.17 -7.01
CA SER A 143 45.04 65.64 -7.17
C SER A 143 46.45 66.21 -7.12
N LEU A 144 47.33 65.66 -6.29
CA LEU A 144 48.73 66.12 -6.18
C LEU A 144 49.55 65.73 -7.42
N LEU A 145 49.38 64.51 -7.93
CA LEU A 145 50.01 64.04 -9.17
C LEU A 145 49.55 64.84 -10.39
N ALA A 146 48.26 65.20 -10.46
CA ALA A 146 47.74 66.04 -11.54
C ALA A 146 48.35 67.46 -11.55
N GLY A 147 48.76 67.98 -10.39
CA GLY A 147 49.45 69.26 -10.27
C GLY A 147 50.93 69.24 -10.65
N LEU A 148 51.54 68.05 -10.72
CA LEU A 148 52.95 67.85 -11.10
C LEU A 148 53.14 67.61 -12.60
N ILE A 149 52.05 67.37 -13.34
CA ILE A 149 52.06 67.30 -14.81
C ILE A 149 51.71 68.69 -15.34
N LYS A 150 52.70 69.59 -15.31
CA LYS A 150 52.68 70.86 -16.04
C LYS A 150 54.05 71.12 -16.65
#